data_AF-A0A4X1W055-F1
#
_entry.id   AF-A0A4X1W055-F1
#
_cell.length_a   1.000
_cell.length_b   1.000
_cell.length_c   1.000
_cell.angle_alpha   90.00
_cell.angle_beta   90.00
_cell.angle_gamma   90.00
#
_symmetry.space_group_name_H-M   'P 1'
#
loop_
_entity.id
_entity.type
_entity.pdbx_description
1 polymer ?
#
loop_
_entity_poly.entity_id
_entity_poly.type
_entity_poly.pdbx_seq_one_letter_code
_entity_poly.pdbx_strand_id
1 'polypeptide(L)'
;RHKDLALSLLWLGSLLWLGFQPWPGNVRMLWAWPTPPSKFSRRGPLALLSRDSVSSDGKCVFPFYYRDGLFHDCVKFKAKHKWCSLNGTYRGYWKYCSEEDFARCVFPFWYRHLIYWECTSDGDAFGKMWCSLTQNYNKDKVWKYCD
;
A
#
# COMPACT_ATOMS: atom_id res chain seq x y z
N ARG A 1 38.40 26.66 -52.21
CA ARG A 1 38.44 28.10 -52.59
C ARG A 1 37.95 28.17 -54.04
N HIS A 2 36.97 29.05 -54.34
CA HIS A 2 36.08 29.12 -55.53
C HIS A 2 34.90 28.12 -55.48
N LYS A 3 33.70 28.49 -55.03
CA LYS A 3 32.66 29.49 -55.44
C LYS A 3 31.83 29.05 -56.66
N ASP A 4 30.63 28.57 -56.31
CA ASP A 4 29.31 28.93 -56.83
C ASP A 4 29.06 28.88 -58.35
N LEU A 5 28.28 27.88 -58.75
CA LEU A 5 27.48 27.81 -59.97
C LEU A 5 26.03 27.59 -59.53
N ALA A 6 25.17 28.59 -59.76
CA ALA A 6 24.18 28.59 -60.84
C ALA A 6 22.94 27.75 -60.45
N LEU A 7 21.78 28.31 -60.14
CA LEU A 7 20.89 29.18 -60.93
C LEU A 7 19.55 28.43 -61.05
N SER A 8 18.49 29.09 -60.56
CA SER A 8 17.21 29.24 -61.26
C SER A 8 16.00 28.30 -60.99
N LEU A 9 14.84 28.98 -60.98
CA LEU A 9 13.46 28.55 -61.32
C LEU A 9 12.65 27.91 -60.17
N LEU A 10 11.81 28.68 -59.45
CA LEU A 10 10.40 29.00 -59.75
C LEU A 10 9.54 27.76 -60.01
N TRP A 11 8.56 27.47 -59.13
CA TRP A 11 7.16 27.18 -59.49
C TRP A 11 6.21 27.38 -58.30
N LEU A 12 5.03 27.88 -58.64
CA LEU A 12 3.95 28.40 -57.81
C LEU A 12 3.07 27.28 -57.21
N GLY A 13 2.55 27.52 -56.00
CA GLY A 13 1.45 26.77 -55.40
C GLY A 13 1.39 27.12 -53.91
N SER A 14 0.28 27.49 -53.27
CA SER A 14 -1.12 27.26 -53.62
C SER A 14 -2.00 28.20 -52.80
N LEU A 15 -2.98 28.81 -53.47
CA LEU A 15 -4.39 28.92 -53.05
C LEU A 15 -4.66 29.07 -51.54
N LEU A 16 -4.68 30.32 -51.07
CA LEU A 16 -5.59 30.76 -50.01
C LEU A 16 -7.00 30.83 -50.60
N TRP A 17 -7.91 29.93 -50.25
CA TRP A 17 -9.35 30.24 -50.24
C TRP A 17 -10.04 29.58 -49.04
N LEU A 18 -10.89 30.41 -48.46
CA LEU A 18 -11.67 30.28 -47.24
C LEU A 18 -12.65 29.10 -47.24
N GLY A 19 -12.86 28.54 -46.05
CA GLY A 19 -14.23 28.44 -45.55
C GLY A 19 -14.77 27.06 -45.15
N PHE A 20 -15.65 27.14 -44.15
CA PHE A 20 -16.74 26.22 -43.80
C PHE A 20 -16.45 25.04 -42.86
N GLN A 21 -16.79 25.27 -41.59
CA GLN A 21 -17.31 24.26 -40.66
C GLN A 21 -18.53 23.56 -41.29
N PRO A 22 -18.70 22.24 -41.10
CA PRO A 22 -19.66 21.80 -40.08
C PRO A 22 -19.28 20.45 -39.44
N TRP A 23 -19.25 20.37 -38.10
CA TRP A 23 -19.26 19.06 -37.43
C TRP A 23 -20.70 18.68 -37.12
N PRO A 24 -21.20 17.55 -37.66
CA PRO A 24 -22.50 17.03 -37.30
C PRO A 24 -22.43 16.43 -35.89
N GLY A 25 -23.53 16.59 -35.16
CA GLY A 25 -23.73 15.91 -33.90
C GLY A 25 -23.81 14.38 -34.05
N ASN A 26 -23.56 13.74 -32.91
CA ASN A 26 -23.93 12.38 -32.51
C ASN A 26 -23.35 11.19 -33.29
N VAL A 27 -22.24 10.66 -32.75
CA VAL A 27 -22.14 9.21 -32.48
C VAL A 27 -21.68 9.03 -31.02
N ARG A 28 -22.57 8.43 -30.23
CA ARG A 28 -22.41 8.09 -28.82
C ARG A 28 -21.54 6.85 -28.73
N MET A 29 -20.32 6.95 -28.19
CA MET A 29 -19.52 5.76 -27.86
C MET A 29 -18.96 5.85 -26.44
N LEU A 30 -19.30 4.81 -25.69
CA LEU A 30 -19.18 4.63 -24.26
C LEU A 30 -17.71 4.51 -23.84
N TRP A 31 -17.16 5.53 -23.20
CA TRP A 31 -16.06 5.37 -22.25
C TRP A 31 -16.19 6.43 -21.15
N ALA A 32 -17.04 6.13 -20.16
CA ALA A 32 -17.08 6.87 -18.92
C ALA A 32 -15.83 6.50 -18.11
N TRP A 33 -14.91 7.46 -17.91
CA TRP A 33 -13.97 7.38 -16.79
C TRP A 33 -14.71 7.79 -15.52
N PRO A 34 -14.68 7.01 -14.43
CA PRO A 34 -15.16 7.48 -13.16
C PRO A 34 -14.21 8.55 -12.63
N THR A 35 -14.64 9.82 -12.70
CA THR A 35 -14.02 10.91 -11.95
C THR A 35 -14.29 10.71 -10.45
N PRO A 36 -13.28 10.87 -9.57
CA PRO A 36 -13.53 10.88 -8.13
C PRO A 36 -14.36 12.14 -7.77
N PRO A 37 -15.44 12.02 -6.98
CA PRO A 37 -16.20 13.18 -6.57
C PRO A 37 -15.39 14.01 -5.57
N SER A 38 -14.97 15.19 -6.00
CA SER A 38 -14.52 16.24 -5.09
C SER A 38 -15.72 16.93 -4.44
N LYS A 39 -15.58 17.16 -3.12
CA LYS A 39 -16.22 18.16 -2.24
C LYS A 39 -17.32 17.64 -1.31
N PHE A 40 -17.03 17.61 0.00
CA PHE A 40 -17.78 18.45 0.93
C PHE A 40 -16.98 18.77 2.21
N SER A 41 -17.29 19.97 2.71
CA SER A 41 -16.69 20.75 3.78
C SER A 41 -16.77 20.12 5.18
N ARG A 42 -15.73 20.33 6.00
CA ARG A 42 -15.85 21.10 7.26
C ARG A 42 -14.47 21.38 7.88
N ARG A 43 -14.05 22.65 7.85
CA ARG A 43 -13.12 23.20 8.85
C ARG A 43 -13.94 23.35 10.14
N GLY A 44 -13.72 22.47 11.11
CA GLY A 44 -14.09 22.69 12.51
C GLY A 44 -12.94 23.37 13.25
N PRO A 45 -13.21 24.13 14.33
CA PRO A 45 -12.17 24.75 15.14
C PRO A 45 -11.38 23.67 15.87
N LEU A 46 -10.07 23.91 16.02
CA LEU A 46 -9.08 23.21 16.82
C LEU A 46 -9.64 22.17 17.82
N ALA A 47 -9.84 20.93 17.36
CA ALA A 47 -9.92 19.76 18.23
C ALA A 47 -8.48 19.29 18.51
N LEU A 48 -7.78 20.02 19.38
CA LEU A 48 -6.71 19.42 20.16
C LEU A 48 -7.38 18.42 21.11
N LEU A 49 -7.36 17.14 20.74
CA LEU A 49 -7.17 15.98 21.62
C LEU A 49 -7.15 14.76 20.71
N SER A 50 -5.94 14.22 20.56
CA SER A 50 -5.64 12.92 19.97
C SER A 50 -6.66 11.89 20.45
N ARG A 51 -7.49 11.40 19.52
CA ARG A 51 -8.33 10.23 19.76
C ARG A 51 -7.36 9.08 19.96
N ASP A 52 -7.09 8.74 21.21
CA ASP A 52 -6.32 7.57 21.55
C ASP A 52 -6.94 6.41 20.79
N SER A 53 -6.14 5.79 19.93
CA SER A 53 -6.52 4.71 19.03
C SER A 53 -6.68 3.42 19.82
N VAL A 54 -7.46 3.46 20.91
CA VAL A 54 -7.92 2.27 21.59
C VAL A 54 -8.82 1.56 20.58
N SER A 55 -8.43 0.36 20.16
CA SER A 55 -9.28 -0.46 19.32
C SER A 55 -10.65 -0.59 20.01
N SER A 56 -11.68 0.05 19.46
CA SER A 56 -13.05 0.01 20.00
C SER A 56 -13.58 -1.42 20.14
N ASP A 57 -13.07 -2.31 19.30
CA ASP A 57 -13.46 -3.71 19.26
C ASP A 57 -12.69 -4.60 20.27
N GLY A 58 -11.76 -4.03 21.06
CA GLY A 58 -10.92 -4.81 21.97
C GLY A 58 -9.97 -5.80 21.27
N LYS A 59 -9.60 -5.52 20.02
CA LYS A 59 -8.70 -6.35 19.21
C LYS A 59 -7.24 -5.96 19.42
N CYS A 60 -6.35 -6.93 19.26
CA CYS A 60 -4.92 -6.70 19.24
C CYS A 60 -4.54 -5.75 18.11
N VAL A 61 -3.66 -4.79 18.39
CA VAL A 61 -3.12 -3.88 17.38
C VAL A 61 -1.69 -4.33 17.08
N PHE A 62 -1.40 -4.59 15.80
CA PHE A 62 -0.06 -4.91 15.34
C PHE A 62 0.39 -3.91 14.25
N PRO A 63 1.66 -3.48 14.27
CA PRO A 63 2.63 -3.72 15.34
C PRO A 63 2.35 -2.82 16.56
N PHE A 64 2.79 -3.24 17.75
CA PHE A 64 2.72 -2.43 18.97
C PHE A 64 4.06 -2.27 19.67
N TYR A 65 4.28 -1.09 20.25
CA TYR A 65 5.45 -0.79 21.08
C TYR A 65 5.19 -1.14 22.53
N TYR A 66 6.09 -1.92 23.13
CA TYR A 66 6.09 -2.22 24.55
C TYR A 66 7.51 -2.19 25.10
N ARG A 67 7.76 -1.31 26.08
CA ARG A 67 9.11 -0.97 26.55
C ARG A 67 9.95 -0.50 25.36
N ASP A 68 11.12 -1.08 25.14
CA ASP A 68 12.03 -0.75 24.04
C ASP A 68 11.91 -1.72 22.85
N GLY A 69 10.78 -2.44 22.75
CA GLY A 69 10.54 -3.43 21.70
C GLY A 69 9.31 -3.10 20.84
N LEU A 70 9.40 -3.46 19.55
CA LEU A 70 8.29 -3.46 18.61
C LEU A 70 7.85 -4.90 18.35
N PHE A 71 6.57 -5.19 18.54
CA PHE A 71 6.03 -6.54 18.43
C PHE A 71 4.95 -6.62 17.36
N HIS A 72 5.07 -7.64 16.52
CA HIS A 72 4.15 -7.92 15.42
C HIS A 72 3.22 -9.08 15.72
N ASP A 73 3.35 -9.74 16.87
CA ASP A 73 2.51 -10.86 17.30
C ASP A 73 2.35 -10.84 18.83
N CYS A 74 1.49 -11.71 19.34
CA CYS A 74 1.30 -11.94 20.76
C CYS A 74 2.60 -12.36 21.46
N VAL A 75 2.95 -11.64 22.50
CA VAL A 75 4.23 -11.81 23.22
C VAL A 75 4.07 -12.65 24.47
N LYS A 76 5.16 -13.33 24.87
CA LYS A 76 5.24 -14.09 26.14
C LYS A 76 6.45 -13.64 26.95
N PHE A 77 6.23 -12.81 27.96
CA PHE A 77 7.29 -12.32 28.86
C PHE A 77 7.12 -12.86 30.27
N LYS A 78 7.76 -14.00 30.60
CA LYS A 78 7.65 -14.69 31.92
C LYS A 78 6.21 -15.04 32.36
N ALA A 79 5.21 -14.66 31.58
CA ALA A 79 3.81 -14.93 31.79
C ALA A 79 3.48 -16.36 31.36
N LYS A 80 2.47 -16.92 32.03
CA LYS A 80 1.92 -18.23 31.67
C LYS A 80 1.27 -18.20 30.29
N HIS A 81 0.58 -17.11 29.95
CA HIS A 81 -0.18 -16.92 28.71
C HIS A 81 0.41 -15.80 27.85
N LYS A 82 0.22 -15.92 26.52
CA LYS A 82 0.60 -14.88 25.56
C LYS A 82 -0.39 -13.71 25.62
N TRP A 83 0.05 -12.50 25.33
CA TRP A 83 -0.78 -11.29 25.40
C TRP A 83 -0.40 -10.29 24.31
N CYS A 84 -1.30 -9.33 24.04
CA CYS A 84 -1.10 -8.26 23.06
C CYS A 84 -1.58 -6.92 23.62
N SER A 85 -1.11 -5.81 23.03
CA SER A 85 -1.67 -4.49 23.33
C SER A 85 -2.85 -4.16 22.41
N LEU A 86 -3.80 -3.38 22.95
CA LEU A 86 -4.96 -2.87 22.21
C LEU A 86 -4.70 -1.49 21.58
N ASN A 87 -3.47 -0.98 21.72
CA ASN A 87 -3.01 0.29 21.16
C ASN A 87 -1.64 0.08 20.50
N GLY A 88 -1.30 0.91 19.51
CA GLY A 88 0.02 0.87 18.86
C GLY A 88 1.17 1.23 19.80
N THR A 89 0.91 1.98 20.88
CA THR A 89 1.88 2.21 21.97
C THR A 89 1.23 1.75 23.26
N TYR A 90 1.88 0.83 23.98
CA TYR A 90 1.32 0.28 25.22
C TYR A 90 1.09 1.38 26.26
N ARG A 91 -0.17 1.61 26.62
CA ARG A 91 -0.62 2.58 27.64
C ARG A 91 -1.39 1.93 28.79
N GLY A 92 -1.23 0.61 28.97
CA GLY A 92 -1.97 -0.16 29.97
C GLY A 92 -3.19 -0.92 29.44
N TYR A 93 -3.57 -0.73 28.17
CA TYR A 93 -4.61 -1.54 27.52
C TYR A 93 -4.01 -2.76 26.82
N TRP A 94 -4.36 -3.94 27.33
CA TRP A 94 -3.89 -5.24 26.83
C TRP A 94 -4.92 -6.33 27.11
N LYS A 95 -4.77 -7.46 26.42
CA LYS A 95 -5.53 -8.68 26.71
C LYS A 95 -4.67 -9.92 26.49
N TYR A 96 -5.09 -11.04 27.07
CA TYR A 96 -4.53 -12.34 26.71
C TYR A 96 -4.99 -12.73 25.30
N CYS A 97 -4.08 -13.34 24.55
CA CYS A 97 -4.39 -13.78 23.19
C CYS A 97 -5.09 -15.14 23.20
N SER A 98 -6.17 -15.23 22.43
CA SER A 98 -6.75 -16.48 21.92
C SER A 98 -6.16 -16.82 20.54
N GLU A 99 -6.59 -17.95 19.96
CA GLU A 99 -6.13 -18.41 18.63
C GLU A 99 -6.42 -17.40 17.50
N GLU A 100 -7.49 -16.63 17.62
CA GLU A 100 -7.88 -15.61 16.63
C GLU A 100 -7.11 -14.29 16.76
N ASP A 101 -6.45 -14.07 17.90
CA ASP A 101 -5.74 -12.84 18.23
C ASP A 101 -4.29 -12.83 17.73
N PHE A 102 -3.76 -14.00 17.33
CA PHE A 102 -2.44 -14.09 16.74
C PHE A 102 -2.36 -13.30 15.44
N ALA A 103 -1.21 -12.67 15.23
CA ALA A 103 -0.98 -11.92 14.02
C ALA A 103 -1.12 -12.80 12.79
N ARG A 104 -1.87 -12.32 11.81
CA ARG A 104 -2.05 -13.04 10.55
C ARG A 104 -0.84 -12.81 9.65
N CYS A 105 -0.56 -13.83 8.83
CA CYS A 105 0.41 -13.71 7.76
C CYS A 105 0.04 -12.53 6.84
N VAL A 106 1.03 -11.76 6.45
CA VAL A 106 0.85 -10.67 5.48
C VAL A 106 1.15 -11.22 4.10
N PHE A 107 0.14 -11.19 3.21
CA PHE A 107 0.30 -11.60 1.83
C PHE A 107 -0.01 -10.43 0.88
N PRO A 108 0.74 -10.29 -0.22
CA PRO A 108 1.99 -11.00 -0.53
C PRO A 108 3.16 -10.49 0.31
N PHE A 109 4.15 -11.36 0.59
CA PHE A 109 5.40 -10.96 1.24
C PHE A 109 6.63 -11.28 0.41
N TRP A 110 7.67 -10.48 0.61
CA TRP A 110 8.93 -10.56 -0.13
C TRP A 110 9.97 -11.29 0.71
N TYR A 111 10.49 -12.40 0.19
CA TYR A 111 11.59 -13.14 0.80
C TYR A 111 12.66 -13.46 -0.27
N ARG A 112 13.90 -13.04 0.02
CA ARG A 112 15.02 -13.04 -0.93
C ARG A 112 14.61 -12.32 -2.24
N HIS A 113 14.59 -13.04 -3.35
CA HIS A 113 14.22 -12.50 -4.67
C HIS A 113 12.86 -13.00 -5.16
N LEU A 114 12.03 -13.55 -4.26
CA LEU A 114 10.73 -14.14 -4.56
C LEU A 114 9.61 -13.48 -3.76
N ILE A 115 8.40 -13.54 -4.31
CA ILE A 115 7.17 -13.04 -3.71
C ILE A 115 6.28 -14.23 -3.42
N TYR A 116 5.88 -14.39 -2.16
CA TYR A 116 5.04 -15.48 -1.69
C TYR A 116 3.63 -14.99 -1.38
N TRP A 117 2.64 -15.78 -1.79
CA TRP A 117 1.21 -15.54 -1.58
C TRP A 117 0.60 -16.51 -0.56
N GLU A 118 1.38 -17.48 -0.13
CA GLU A 118 1.01 -18.53 0.81
C GLU A 118 2.20 -18.87 1.71
N CYS A 119 1.99 -19.73 2.71
CA CYS A 119 3.07 -20.21 3.56
C CYS A 119 4.08 -21.01 2.74
N THR A 120 5.36 -20.80 3.03
CA THR A 120 6.46 -21.46 2.32
C THR A 120 7.37 -22.19 3.30
N SER A 121 7.99 -23.28 2.87
CA SER A 121 9.05 -23.97 3.62
C SER A 121 10.45 -23.48 3.24
N ASP A 122 10.54 -22.48 2.35
CA ASP A 122 11.80 -22.04 1.78
C ASP A 122 12.75 -21.47 2.86
N GLY A 123 13.93 -22.08 2.96
CA GLY A 123 14.96 -21.69 3.91
C GLY A 123 14.80 -22.26 5.32
N ASP A 124 13.75 -23.05 5.60
CA ASP A 124 13.67 -23.84 6.82
C ASP A 124 14.34 -25.21 6.62
N ALA A 125 15.23 -25.60 7.53
CA ALA A 125 15.98 -26.86 7.41
C ALA A 125 15.11 -28.11 7.64
N PHE A 126 13.97 -27.95 8.31
CA PHE A 126 13.07 -29.05 8.67
C PHE A 126 11.83 -29.12 7.77
N GLY A 127 11.77 -28.27 6.73
CA GLY A 127 10.63 -28.20 5.80
C GLY A 127 9.35 -27.65 6.42
N LYS A 128 9.42 -26.96 7.57
CA LYS A 128 8.24 -26.36 8.21
C LYS A 128 7.78 -25.13 7.44
N MET A 129 6.47 -25.07 7.19
CA MET A 129 5.84 -23.94 6.53
C MET A 129 5.83 -22.71 7.46
N TRP A 130 6.20 -21.56 6.92
CA TRP A 130 6.23 -20.29 7.62
C TRP A 130 5.74 -19.16 6.72
N CYS A 131 5.39 -18.04 7.35
CA CYS A 131 4.97 -16.83 6.66
C CYS A 131 5.55 -15.58 7.32
N SER A 132 5.65 -14.50 6.55
CA SER A 132 6.04 -13.19 7.08
C SER A 132 4.87 -12.49 7.76
N LEU A 133 5.16 -11.75 8.83
CA LEU A 133 4.20 -10.84 9.48
C LEU A 133 4.31 -9.40 8.97
N THR A 134 5.22 -9.16 8.03
CA THR A 134 5.35 -7.88 7.32
C THR A 134 5.43 -8.12 5.83
N GLN A 135 5.19 -7.06 5.05
CA GLN A 135 5.27 -7.15 3.59
C GLN A 135 6.70 -7.43 3.10
N ASN A 136 7.72 -6.95 3.81
CA ASN A 136 9.12 -7.11 3.43
C ASN A 136 9.92 -7.84 4.51
N TYR A 137 9.96 -9.17 4.40
CA TYR A 137 10.72 -10.01 5.32
C TYR A 137 12.22 -9.67 5.30
N ASN A 138 12.79 -9.35 4.13
CA ASN A 138 14.23 -9.11 4.01
C ASN A 138 14.71 -7.94 4.90
N LYS A 139 13.82 -6.95 5.10
CA LYS A 139 14.08 -5.80 5.96
C LYS A 139 13.76 -6.09 7.41
N ASP A 140 12.54 -6.56 7.68
CA ASP A 140 12.02 -6.63 9.05
C ASP A 140 12.39 -7.93 9.76
N LYS A 141 12.59 -9.02 8.99
CA LYS A 141 12.92 -10.37 9.45
C LYS A 141 11.94 -10.91 10.49
N VAL A 142 10.68 -10.51 10.39
CA VAL A 142 9.60 -10.91 11.29
C VAL A 142 8.72 -11.96 10.60
N TRP A 143 8.57 -13.11 11.24
CA TRP A 143 7.86 -14.25 10.69
C TRP A 143 7.26 -15.12 11.79
N LYS A 144 6.39 -16.03 11.39
CA LYS A 144 5.88 -17.11 12.25
C LYS A 144 5.72 -18.40 11.45
N TYR A 145 5.70 -19.52 12.15
CA TYR A 145 5.27 -20.78 11.55
C TYR A 145 3.76 -20.73 11.26
N CYS A 146 3.37 -21.39 10.18
CA CYS A 146 1.98 -21.66 9.89
C CYS A 146 1.55 -22.92 10.65
N ASP A 147 0.29 -22.93 11.09
CA ASP A 147 -0.35 -24.11 11.68
C ASP A 147 -0.93 -25.03 10.59
#